data_AF-A0A974NV82-F1
#
_entry.id   AF-A0A974NV82-F1
#
_cell.length_a   1.000
_cell.length_b   1.000
_cell.length_c   1.000
_cell.angle_alpha   90.00
_cell.angle_beta   90.00
_cell.angle_gamma   90.00
#
_symmetry.space_group_name_H-M   'P 1'
#
loop_
_entity.id
_entity.type
_entity.pdbx_description
1 polymer ?
#
loop_
_entity_poly.entity_id
_entity_poly.type
_entity_poly.pdbx_seq_one_letter_code
_entity_poly.pdbx_strand_id
1 'polypeptide(L)'
;MRTGLLAPLALLTLAASAPDARQVHEAAIVLDTHFDTPANLGRPGWSIMDRHSRADSGDQVDYPRMVEGGIDGGFFAIFTAQGPRTPQGDRDARDAAMTRAVQIREMVARHPDVFRLVTTSAEARAAIAAKKRFVFMSMENGYPFEADLSLMRSFQRLGVTMMSPVHFKNDDLADSATDAPEWNGLSPRGRMFVAEANRVGILIDCSHASDDVLRQTIALSKAPIILSHSGVRAIFDHPRNVTDADLRALAAKGGVVQINAFDGYMIAQPKIPEREAAMAALMAKLPPRATMTEADRTAFLAQRKAIDARWPVPRATFDDVMKHLIHAIGVAGIDHVGISGDFDGGGGVEGFDDITAFPKITAALLARGFSAADVAKVWGGNALRVLDAAQAAADPGVRPTIPATS
;
A
#
# COMPACT_ATOMS: atom_id res chain seq x y z
N MET A 1 -45.05 -62.91 -20.49
CA MET A 1 -44.84 -61.59 -19.87
C MET A 1 -43.55 -61.63 -19.08
N ARG A 2 -42.46 -61.06 -19.60
CA ARG A 2 -41.18 -60.89 -18.90
C ARG A 2 -41.13 -59.44 -18.43
N THR A 3 -41.31 -59.21 -17.14
CA THR A 3 -41.15 -57.91 -16.49
C THR A 3 -39.66 -57.66 -16.26
N GLY A 4 -39.04 -56.85 -17.12
CA GLY A 4 -37.68 -56.36 -16.91
C GLY A 4 -37.67 -55.25 -15.85
N LEU A 5 -36.95 -55.48 -14.75
CA LEU A 5 -36.61 -54.42 -13.81
C LEU A 5 -35.54 -53.51 -14.43
N LEU A 6 -35.89 -52.23 -14.64
CA LEU A 6 -34.95 -51.16 -14.89
C LEU A 6 -34.29 -50.77 -13.55
N ALA A 7 -32.98 -50.96 -13.45
CA ALA A 7 -32.18 -50.42 -12.35
C ALA A 7 -31.96 -48.90 -12.57
N PRO A 8 -32.04 -48.07 -11.51
CA PRO A 8 -31.79 -46.65 -11.66
C PRO A 8 -30.28 -46.40 -11.81
N LEU A 9 -29.91 -45.69 -12.87
CA LEU A 9 -28.56 -45.12 -13.02
C LEU A 9 -28.40 -44.02 -11.96
N ALA A 10 -27.65 -44.30 -10.90
CA ALA A 10 -27.21 -43.27 -9.96
C ALA A 10 -26.12 -42.44 -10.65
N LEU A 11 -26.44 -41.21 -11.05
CA LEU A 11 -25.42 -40.22 -11.41
C LEU A 11 -24.62 -39.90 -10.15
N LEU A 12 -23.41 -40.44 -10.04
CA LEU A 12 -22.39 -39.90 -9.14
C LEU A 12 -21.99 -38.52 -9.67
N THR A 13 -22.53 -37.47 -9.08
CA THR A 13 -21.91 -36.15 -9.12
C THR A 13 -20.62 -36.23 -8.32
N LEU A 14 -19.46 -36.28 -9.00
CA LEU A 14 -18.20 -35.95 -8.34
C LEU A 14 -18.32 -34.50 -7.86
N ALA A 15 -18.56 -34.30 -6.58
CA ALA A 15 -18.34 -33.02 -5.94
C ALA A 15 -16.84 -32.73 -6.09
N ALA A 16 -16.47 -31.80 -6.96
CA ALA A 16 -15.12 -31.29 -7.03
C ALA A 16 -14.75 -30.79 -5.63
N SER A 17 -13.69 -31.34 -5.03
CA SER A 17 -13.18 -30.86 -3.74
C SER A 17 -12.84 -29.37 -3.90
N ALA A 18 -13.25 -28.55 -2.92
CA ALA A 18 -12.86 -27.14 -2.90
C ALA A 18 -11.33 -27.03 -3.04
N PRO A 19 -10.82 -26.07 -3.85
CA PRO A 19 -9.40 -25.94 -4.06
C PRO A 19 -8.69 -25.62 -2.74
N ASP A 20 -7.51 -26.23 -2.53
CA ASP A 20 -6.68 -25.92 -1.36
C ASP A 20 -6.28 -24.45 -1.39
N ALA A 21 -6.71 -23.69 -0.37
CA ALA A 21 -6.47 -22.27 -0.27
C ALA A 21 -4.97 -21.93 -0.27
N ARG A 22 -4.12 -22.79 0.31
CA ARG A 22 -2.68 -22.58 0.31
C ARG A 22 -2.11 -22.72 -1.11
N GLN A 23 -2.53 -23.75 -1.84
CA GLN A 23 -2.10 -23.95 -3.22
C GLN A 23 -2.55 -22.81 -4.14
N VAL A 24 -3.80 -22.32 -3.99
CA VAL A 24 -4.29 -21.16 -4.76
C VAL A 24 -3.51 -19.90 -4.42
N HIS A 25 -3.19 -19.69 -3.15
CA HIS A 25 -2.41 -18.54 -2.69
C HIS A 25 -1.01 -18.55 -3.31
N GLU A 26 -0.29 -19.67 -3.24
CA GLU A 26 1.07 -19.81 -3.79
C GLU A 26 1.12 -19.84 -5.32
N ALA A 27 -0.01 -20.10 -5.99
CA ALA A 27 -0.11 -20.03 -7.45
C ALA A 27 -0.36 -18.60 -7.98
N ALA A 28 -0.82 -17.68 -7.13
CA ALA A 28 -0.96 -16.27 -7.46
C ALA A 28 0.39 -15.55 -7.36
N ILE A 29 0.46 -14.34 -7.92
CA ILE A 29 1.52 -13.39 -7.55
C ILE A 29 0.99 -12.60 -6.35
N VAL A 30 1.54 -12.88 -5.17
CA VAL A 30 1.09 -12.28 -3.91
C VAL A 30 1.92 -11.03 -3.63
N LEU A 31 1.30 -9.86 -3.71
CA LEU A 31 1.96 -8.59 -3.48
C LEU A 31 1.14 -7.65 -2.60
N ASP A 32 1.85 -6.79 -1.88
CA ASP A 32 1.26 -5.64 -1.19
C ASP A 32 1.73 -4.35 -1.88
N THR A 33 0.84 -3.38 -2.00
CA THR A 33 1.10 -2.09 -2.63
C THR A 33 1.61 -1.01 -1.67
N HIS A 34 1.74 -1.30 -0.38
CA HIS A 34 2.18 -0.33 0.61
C HIS A 34 2.88 -0.97 1.82
N PHE A 35 4.17 -1.26 1.67
CA PHE A 35 5.04 -1.63 2.79
C PHE A 35 5.84 -0.43 3.28
N ASP A 36 5.60 -0.01 4.51
CA ASP A 36 6.36 1.04 5.21
C ASP A 36 7.63 0.50 5.90
N THR A 37 7.92 -0.78 5.70
CA THR A 37 9.12 -1.49 6.15
C THR A 37 10.43 -0.73 5.90
N PRO A 38 10.58 0.04 4.81
CA PRO A 38 11.74 0.90 4.62
C PRO A 38 12.05 1.83 5.81
N ALA A 39 11.06 2.22 6.61
CA ALA A 39 11.23 2.98 7.84
C ALA A 39 12.11 2.27 8.89
N ASN A 40 12.26 0.95 8.79
CA ASN A 40 13.09 0.15 9.68
C ASN A 40 14.53 -0.06 9.18
N LEU A 41 14.81 0.10 7.88
CA LEU A 41 16.09 -0.27 7.26
C LEU A 41 17.30 0.50 7.80
N GLY A 42 17.09 1.72 8.30
CA GLY A 42 18.13 2.56 8.89
C GLY A 42 18.39 2.30 10.37
N ARG A 43 17.63 1.40 11.01
CA ARG A 43 17.75 1.14 12.45
C ARG A 43 19.01 0.32 12.74
N PRO A 44 19.88 0.75 13.67
CA PRO A 44 21.03 -0.03 14.09
C PRO A 44 20.60 -1.42 14.57
N GLY A 45 21.28 -2.47 14.09
CA GLY A 45 21.02 -3.86 14.46
C GLY A 45 19.77 -4.50 13.86
N TRP A 46 18.94 -3.75 13.14
CA TRP A 46 17.76 -4.31 12.48
C TRP A 46 18.14 -4.92 11.12
N SER A 47 17.66 -6.12 10.84
CA SER A 47 17.81 -6.78 9.56
C SER A 47 16.47 -7.29 9.05
N ILE A 48 16.20 -7.10 7.75
CA ILE A 48 15.03 -7.70 7.10
C ILE A 48 15.12 -9.23 7.06
N MET A 49 16.31 -9.80 7.28
CA MET A 49 16.55 -11.23 7.28
C MET A 49 16.19 -11.90 8.61
N ASP A 50 16.08 -11.12 9.69
CA ASP A 50 15.74 -11.63 11.01
C ASP A 50 14.22 -11.80 11.14
N ARG A 51 13.80 -12.76 11.95
CA ARG A 51 12.39 -12.92 12.30
C ARG A 51 12.04 -11.96 13.44
N HIS A 52 11.14 -11.02 13.17
CA HIS A 52 10.63 -10.09 14.17
C HIS A 52 9.22 -10.51 14.65
N SER A 53 8.67 -9.73 15.56
CA SER A 53 7.36 -9.95 16.18
C SER A 53 6.63 -8.62 16.31
N ARG A 54 5.38 -8.55 15.85
CA ARG A 54 4.55 -7.36 16.05
C ARG A 54 4.33 -7.07 17.53
N ALA A 55 4.20 -8.11 18.35
CA ALA A 55 3.95 -7.96 19.79
C ALA A 55 5.16 -7.37 20.53
N ASP A 56 6.38 -7.68 20.07
CA ASP A 56 7.61 -7.33 20.78
C ASP A 56 8.30 -6.11 20.17
N SER A 57 8.52 -6.12 18.85
CA SER A 57 9.16 -5.02 18.15
C SER A 57 8.15 -4.09 17.49
N GLY A 58 6.96 -4.55 17.15
CA GLY A 58 6.00 -3.77 16.34
C GLY A 58 6.23 -3.88 14.84
N ASP A 59 7.24 -4.64 14.40
CA ASP A 59 7.55 -4.84 12.98
C ASP A 59 6.61 -5.92 12.39
N GLN A 60 6.15 -5.70 11.17
CA GLN A 60 5.11 -6.50 10.50
C GLN A 60 5.60 -7.19 9.23
N VAL A 61 6.79 -6.81 8.74
CA VAL A 61 7.37 -7.38 7.51
C VAL A 61 8.83 -7.76 7.74
N ASP A 62 9.17 -9.01 7.41
CA ASP A 62 10.53 -9.50 7.27
C ASP A 62 10.57 -10.73 6.37
N TYR A 63 11.77 -11.12 5.92
CA TYR A 63 11.94 -12.22 5.00
C TYR A 63 11.40 -13.56 5.54
N PRO A 64 11.66 -13.98 6.79
CA PRO A 64 11.05 -15.20 7.34
C PRO A 64 9.53 -15.20 7.26
N ARG A 65 8.86 -14.08 7.59
CA ARG A 65 7.40 -13.97 7.48
C ARG A 65 6.91 -13.81 6.04
N MET A 66 7.71 -13.25 5.12
CA MET A 66 7.41 -13.27 3.68
C MET A 66 7.38 -14.70 3.14
N VAL A 67 8.27 -15.58 3.62
CA VAL A 67 8.24 -17.01 3.25
C VAL A 67 7.02 -17.71 3.85
N GLU A 68 6.76 -17.52 5.13
CA GLU A 68 5.64 -18.16 5.85
C GLU A 68 4.28 -17.78 5.26
N GLY A 69 4.07 -16.48 5.06
CA GLY A 69 2.83 -15.90 4.53
C GLY A 69 2.70 -16.00 3.01
N GLY A 70 3.66 -16.58 2.30
CA GLY A 70 3.56 -16.81 0.85
C GLY A 70 3.65 -15.55 -0.02
N ILE A 71 4.38 -14.52 0.42
CA ILE A 71 4.48 -13.23 -0.26
C ILE A 71 5.63 -13.25 -1.26
N ASP A 72 5.35 -12.81 -2.49
CA ASP A 72 6.35 -12.73 -3.56
C ASP A 72 7.09 -11.39 -3.59
N GLY A 73 6.47 -10.31 -3.11
CA GLY A 73 7.08 -8.99 -3.10
C GLY A 73 6.09 -7.88 -2.77
N GLY A 74 6.48 -6.65 -3.04
CA GLY A 74 5.60 -5.50 -2.83
C GLY A 74 6.24 -4.17 -3.19
N PHE A 75 5.51 -3.10 -2.93
CA PHE A 75 5.97 -1.72 -3.06
C PHE A 75 6.48 -1.22 -1.71
N PHE A 76 7.78 -0.95 -1.66
CA PHE A 76 8.50 -0.49 -0.48
C PHE A 76 8.49 1.04 -0.49
N ALA A 77 7.77 1.62 0.47
CA ALA A 77 7.46 3.04 0.52
C ALA A 77 8.66 3.91 0.95
N ILE A 78 8.96 4.90 0.13
CA ILE A 78 9.74 6.08 0.48
C ILE A 78 8.74 7.11 1.05
N PHE A 79 8.35 6.89 2.29
CA PHE A 79 7.47 7.79 3.04
C PHE A 79 8.21 9.04 3.52
N THR A 80 7.58 10.20 3.34
CA THR A 80 8.01 11.48 3.93
C THR A 80 6.83 12.19 4.61
N ALA A 81 6.93 12.44 5.92
CA ALA A 81 5.93 13.22 6.64
C ALA A 81 5.89 14.68 6.14
N GLN A 82 4.70 15.28 6.07
CA GLN A 82 4.57 16.68 5.66
C GLN A 82 5.21 17.62 6.69
N GLY A 83 6.12 18.47 6.21
CA GLY A 83 6.82 19.48 6.99
C GLY A 83 6.50 20.91 6.55
N PRO A 84 7.28 21.91 7.01
CA PRO A 84 7.15 23.29 6.57
C PRO A 84 7.48 23.48 5.09
N ARG A 85 6.54 24.02 4.31
CA ARG A 85 6.70 24.36 2.89
C ARG A 85 7.62 25.57 2.72
N THR A 86 8.92 25.32 2.75
CA THR A 86 10.00 26.32 2.73
C THR A 86 11.20 25.74 1.98
N PRO A 87 12.08 26.55 1.37
CA PRO A 87 13.23 26.02 0.65
C PRO A 87 14.13 25.08 1.48
N GLN A 88 14.18 25.27 2.81
CA GLN A 88 14.91 24.35 3.69
C GLN A 88 14.13 23.04 3.88
N GLY A 89 12.83 23.12 4.16
CA GLY A 89 11.97 21.95 4.28
C GLY A 89 11.97 21.07 3.02
N ASP A 90 11.93 21.69 1.84
CA ASP A 90 11.98 20.98 0.55
C ASP A 90 13.31 20.23 0.38
N ARG A 91 14.43 20.85 0.78
CA ARG A 91 15.75 20.20 0.76
C ARG A 91 15.82 19.04 1.75
N ASP A 92 15.32 19.24 2.97
CA ASP A 92 15.33 18.21 4.01
C ASP A 92 14.46 17.02 3.61
N ALA A 93 13.28 17.27 3.04
CA ALA A 93 12.37 16.26 2.52
C ALA A 93 13.00 15.48 1.37
N ARG A 94 13.61 16.17 0.40
CA ARG A 94 14.35 15.55 -0.71
C ARG A 94 15.48 14.64 -0.21
N ASP A 95 16.30 15.14 0.70
CA ASP A 95 17.49 14.43 1.18
C ASP A 95 17.09 13.21 2.05
N ALA A 96 16.01 13.33 2.82
CA ALA A 96 15.41 12.22 3.56
C ALA A 96 14.86 11.13 2.61
N ALA A 97 14.11 11.52 1.57
CA ALA A 97 13.59 10.59 0.57
C ALA A 97 14.72 9.89 -0.20
N MET A 98 15.79 10.62 -0.56
CA MET A 98 16.98 10.04 -1.18
C MET A 98 17.65 9.02 -0.27
N THR A 99 17.84 9.37 1.01
CA THR A 99 18.41 8.46 2.01
C THR A 99 17.60 7.18 2.11
N ARG A 100 16.27 7.29 2.13
CA ARG A 100 15.38 6.13 2.18
C ARG A 100 15.47 5.27 0.92
N ALA A 101 15.49 5.88 -0.26
CA ALA A 101 15.68 5.16 -1.52
C ALA A 101 17.01 4.38 -1.53
N VAL A 102 18.08 4.99 -1.04
CA VAL A 102 19.39 4.33 -0.89
C VAL A 102 19.30 3.16 0.09
N GLN A 103 18.65 3.30 1.23
CA GLN A 103 18.47 2.21 2.20
C GLN A 103 17.76 0.99 1.60
N ILE A 104 16.72 1.19 0.80
CA ILE A 104 16.03 0.10 0.08
C ILE A 104 16.99 -0.59 -0.88
N ARG A 105 17.73 0.18 -1.68
CA ARG A 105 18.70 -0.36 -2.65
C ARG A 105 19.84 -1.10 -1.97
N GLU A 106 20.34 -0.59 -0.85
CA GLU A 106 21.36 -1.28 -0.05
C GLU A 106 20.83 -2.58 0.54
N MET A 107 19.60 -2.61 1.05
CA MET A 107 18.97 -3.85 1.52
C MET A 107 18.96 -4.92 0.42
N VAL A 108 18.53 -4.57 -0.79
CA VAL A 108 18.55 -5.47 -1.94
C VAL A 108 19.98 -5.90 -2.31
N ALA A 109 20.92 -4.94 -2.32
CA ALA A 109 22.32 -5.21 -2.69
C ALA A 109 23.06 -6.10 -1.69
N ARG A 110 22.70 -6.03 -0.39
CA ARG A 110 23.26 -6.88 0.68
C ARG A 110 22.69 -8.30 0.65
N HIS A 111 21.52 -8.51 0.05
CA HIS A 111 20.82 -9.79 0.00
C HIS A 111 20.37 -10.15 -1.44
N PRO A 112 21.29 -10.16 -2.44
CA PRO A 112 20.92 -10.30 -3.85
C PRO A 112 20.45 -11.72 -4.20
N ASP A 113 20.71 -12.71 -3.36
CA ASP A 113 20.20 -14.08 -3.44
C ASP A 113 18.73 -14.17 -3.02
N VAL A 114 18.26 -13.23 -2.19
CA VAL A 114 16.91 -13.22 -1.61
C VAL A 114 16.00 -12.19 -2.28
N PHE A 115 16.51 -10.98 -2.50
CA PHE A 115 15.72 -9.87 -3.02
C PHE A 115 16.17 -9.44 -4.42
N ARG A 116 15.23 -8.86 -5.19
CA ARG A 116 15.51 -8.22 -6.46
C ARG A 116 14.73 -6.92 -6.56
N LEU A 117 15.44 -5.81 -6.76
CA LEU A 117 14.81 -4.55 -7.16
C LEU A 117 14.23 -4.73 -8.58
N VAL A 118 12.97 -4.35 -8.75
CA VAL A 118 12.25 -4.45 -10.02
C VAL A 118 11.54 -3.14 -10.32
N THR A 119 11.34 -2.88 -11.60
CA THR A 119 10.66 -1.69 -12.11
C THR A 119 9.52 -2.04 -13.07
N THR A 120 9.40 -3.29 -13.52
CA THR A 120 8.30 -3.74 -14.39
C THR A 120 7.68 -5.03 -13.87
N SER A 121 6.44 -5.32 -14.28
CA SER A 121 5.78 -6.60 -13.97
C SER A 121 6.55 -7.81 -14.53
N ALA A 122 7.22 -7.66 -15.68
CA ALA A 122 8.06 -8.69 -16.27
C ALA A 122 9.29 -9.00 -15.39
N GLU A 123 9.93 -7.98 -14.83
CA GLU A 123 11.03 -8.15 -13.89
C GLU A 123 10.57 -8.80 -12.58
N ALA A 124 9.38 -8.45 -12.08
CA ALA A 124 8.78 -9.12 -10.91
C ALA A 124 8.57 -10.62 -11.17
N ARG A 125 8.00 -10.99 -12.32
CA ARG A 125 7.84 -12.40 -12.73
C ARG A 125 9.19 -13.12 -12.84
N ALA A 126 10.20 -12.45 -13.39
CA ALA A 126 11.55 -13.00 -13.47
C ALA A 126 12.21 -13.18 -12.09
N ALA A 127 11.92 -12.31 -11.11
CA ALA A 127 12.36 -12.47 -9.74
C ALA A 127 11.75 -13.72 -9.08
N ILE A 128 10.43 -13.91 -9.24
CA ILE A 128 9.71 -15.09 -8.73
C ILE A 128 10.26 -16.38 -9.35
N ALA A 129 10.46 -16.41 -10.67
CA ALA A 129 11.06 -17.56 -11.35
C ALA A 129 12.48 -17.88 -10.84
N ALA A 130 13.22 -16.86 -10.39
CA ALA A 130 14.52 -16.99 -9.74
C ALA A 130 14.43 -17.26 -8.22
N LYS A 131 13.23 -17.51 -7.68
CA LYS A 131 12.94 -17.73 -6.26
C LYS A 131 13.34 -16.57 -5.34
N LYS A 132 13.25 -15.34 -5.85
CA LYS A 132 13.54 -14.11 -5.12
C LYS A 132 12.27 -13.35 -4.80
N ARG A 133 12.33 -12.54 -3.75
CA ARG A 133 11.32 -11.53 -3.44
C ARG A 133 11.55 -10.29 -4.27
N PHE A 134 10.54 -9.83 -4.99
CA PHE A 134 10.66 -8.60 -5.76
C PHE A 134 10.37 -7.37 -4.89
N VAL A 135 11.06 -6.28 -5.20
CA VAL A 135 10.98 -5.01 -4.48
C VAL A 135 10.71 -3.93 -5.53
N PHE A 136 9.48 -3.44 -5.59
CA PHE A 136 9.19 -2.15 -6.22
C PHE A 136 9.45 -1.03 -5.21
N MET A 137 9.78 0.17 -5.68
CA MET A 137 9.81 1.36 -4.83
C MET A 137 8.65 2.28 -5.16
N SER A 138 7.97 2.76 -4.12
CA SER A 138 6.96 3.82 -4.20
C SER A 138 7.43 5.05 -3.42
N MET A 139 6.87 6.22 -3.72
CA MET A 139 7.00 7.41 -2.88
C MET A 139 5.63 7.80 -2.36
N GLU A 140 5.56 7.97 -1.04
CA GLU A 140 4.38 8.45 -0.36
C GLU A 140 4.64 9.86 0.15
N ASN A 141 3.79 10.78 -0.32
CA ASN A 141 3.90 12.24 -0.23
C ASN A 141 4.70 12.89 -1.37
N GLY A 142 4.15 13.98 -1.91
CA GLY A 142 4.77 14.80 -2.96
C GLY A 142 5.86 15.75 -2.45
N TYR A 143 5.86 16.01 -1.15
CA TYR A 143 6.77 16.94 -0.48
C TYR A 143 8.26 16.87 -0.90
N PRO A 144 8.89 15.68 -1.11
CA PRO A 144 10.29 15.61 -1.53
C PRO A 144 10.60 16.20 -2.92
N PHE A 145 9.58 16.41 -3.76
CA PHE A 145 9.72 16.88 -5.14
C PHE A 145 8.71 17.97 -5.53
N GLU A 146 7.88 18.46 -4.60
CA GLU A 146 6.83 19.44 -4.91
C GLU A 146 7.36 20.77 -5.46
N ALA A 147 8.51 21.21 -4.95
CA ALA A 147 9.18 22.44 -5.38
C ALA A 147 9.85 22.28 -6.76
N ASP A 148 10.34 21.07 -7.08
CA ASP A 148 11.03 20.73 -8.32
C ASP A 148 10.60 19.35 -8.84
N LEU A 149 9.60 19.35 -9.71
CA LEU A 149 9.05 18.15 -10.34
C LEU A 149 10.07 17.43 -11.24
N SER A 150 11.21 18.03 -11.58
CA SER A 150 12.25 17.32 -12.35
C SER A 150 12.87 16.17 -11.55
N LEU A 151 12.80 16.25 -10.22
CA LEU A 151 13.21 15.19 -9.30
C LEU A 151 12.39 13.91 -9.46
N MET A 152 11.14 13.98 -9.94
CA MET A 152 10.35 12.78 -10.24
C MET A 152 11.10 11.84 -11.18
N ARG A 153 11.74 12.38 -12.21
CA ARG A 153 12.56 11.60 -13.15
C ARG A 153 13.83 11.05 -12.50
N SER A 154 14.42 11.78 -11.55
CA SER A 154 15.58 11.32 -10.79
C SER A 154 15.22 10.12 -9.91
N PHE A 155 14.10 10.18 -9.18
CA PHE A 155 13.60 9.06 -8.39
C PHE A 155 13.14 7.88 -9.27
N GLN A 156 12.51 8.15 -10.41
CA GLN A 156 12.18 7.12 -11.39
C GLN A 156 13.43 6.36 -11.87
N ARG A 157 14.53 7.07 -12.15
CA ARG A 157 15.82 6.46 -12.52
C ARG A 157 16.48 5.68 -11.39
N LEU A 158 16.15 5.99 -10.13
CA LEU A 158 16.58 5.18 -8.98
C LEU A 158 15.77 3.89 -8.84
N GLY A 159 14.63 3.77 -9.54
CA GLY A 159 13.77 2.59 -9.54
C GLY A 159 12.38 2.82 -8.92
N VAL A 160 12.00 4.07 -8.63
CA VAL A 160 10.63 4.39 -8.19
C VAL A 160 9.66 4.20 -9.34
N THR A 161 8.56 3.49 -9.09
CA THR A 161 7.52 3.20 -10.08
C THR A 161 6.15 3.78 -9.74
N MET A 162 5.95 4.23 -8.50
CA MET A 162 4.68 4.78 -8.01
C MET A 162 4.94 6.02 -7.14
N MET A 163 4.12 7.06 -7.29
CA MET A 163 4.22 8.28 -6.47
C MET A 163 2.83 8.80 -6.12
N SER A 164 2.63 9.23 -4.87
CA SER A 164 1.44 9.98 -4.45
C SER A 164 1.73 11.49 -4.36
N PRO A 165 0.73 12.36 -4.63
CA PRO A 165 0.94 13.80 -4.59
C PRO A 165 0.94 14.37 -3.19
N VAL A 166 0.39 13.69 -2.17
CA VAL A 166 0.18 14.23 -0.83
C VAL A 166 0.10 13.12 0.21
N HIS A 167 0.26 13.45 1.50
CA HIS A 167 0.01 12.56 2.64
C HIS A 167 -1.07 13.15 3.57
N PHE A 168 -0.80 13.28 4.88
CA PHE A 168 -1.79 13.63 5.90
C PHE A 168 -2.15 15.13 6.00
N LYS A 169 -1.34 16.01 5.40
CA LYS A 169 -1.55 17.46 5.36
C LYS A 169 -1.41 17.94 3.93
N ASN A 170 -2.01 19.08 3.60
CA ASN A 170 -1.85 19.69 2.29
C ASN A 170 -0.38 20.01 2.02
N ASP A 171 -0.05 20.00 0.73
CA ASP A 171 1.27 20.34 0.24
C ASP A 171 1.15 21.27 -1.00
N ASP A 172 2.25 21.57 -1.68
CA ASP A 172 2.21 22.47 -2.85
C ASP A 172 1.65 21.81 -4.11
N LEU A 173 1.36 20.50 -4.08
CA LEU A 173 0.75 19.76 -5.18
C LEU A 173 -0.75 19.61 -4.99
N ALA A 174 -1.22 19.29 -3.79
CA ALA A 174 -2.59 18.81 -3.61
C ALA A 174 -3.16 18.98 -2.20
N ASP A 175 -4.49 18.93 -2.11
CA ASP A 175 -5.21 18.81 -0.84
C ASP A 175 -5.20 17.37 -0.30
N SER A 176 -4.94 17.23 0.98
CA SER A 176 -5.10 15.98 1.73
C SER A 176 -6.57 15.75 2.09
N ALA A 177 -6.99 14.49 2.16
CA ALA A 177 -8.31 14.11 2.68
C ALA A 177 -8.49 14.44 4.17
N THR A 178 -7.39 14.63 4.91
CA THR A 178 -7.39 14.80 6.37
C THR A 178 -7.06 16.22 6.82
N ASP A 179 -7.00 17.17 5.90
CA ASP A 179 -6.69 18.57 6.17
C ASP A 179 -7.77 19.51 5.59
N ALA A 180 -7.76 20.77 6.01
CA ALA A 180 -8.68 21.76 5.48
C ALA A 180 -8.32 22.09 4.02
N PRO A 181 -9.27 22.12 3.07
CA PRO A 181 -8.97 22.37 1.66
C PRO A 181 -8.25 23.72 1.42
N GLU A 182 -7.21 23.71 0.59
CA GLU A 182 -6.45 24.89 0.15
C GLU A 182 -6.61 25.11 -1.36
N TRP A 183 -6.48 24.04 -2.15
CA TRP A 183 -6.50 24.07 -3.61
C TRP A 183 -7.87 23.74 -4.22
N ASN A 184 -8.77 23.15 -3.42
CA ASN A 184 -9.98 22.47 -3.88
C ASN A 184 -9.64 21.37 -4.91
N GLY A 185 -8.67 20.53 -4.56
CA GLY A 185 -8.12 19.47 -5.41
C GLY A 185 -6.63 19.63 -5.69
N LEU A 186 -6.26 19.58 -6.97
CA LEU A 186 -4.88 19.77 -7.43
C LEU A 186 -4.53 21.26 -7.59
N SER A 187 -3.39 21.66 -7.06
CA SER A 187 -2.77 22.95 -7.37
C SER A 187 -2.37 23.03 -8.86
N PRO A 188 -1.99 24.22 -9.37
CA PRO A 188 -1.36 24.32 -10.69
C PRO A 188 -0.14 23.40 -10.85
N ARG A 189 0.67 23.24 -9.79
CA ARG A 189 1.81 22.30 -9.78
C ARG A 189 1.34 20.85 -9.69
N GLY A 190 0.28 20.55 -8.93
CA GLY A 190 -0.32 19.20 -8.89
C GLY A 190 -0.79 18.71 -10.27
N ARG A 191 -1.34 19.60 -11.10
CA ARG A 191 -1.69 19.28 -12.49
C ARG A 191 -0.46 18.94 -13.33
N MET A 192 0.66 19.61 -13.08
CA MET A 192 1.94 19.33 -13.72
C MET A 192 2.56 18.03 -13.22
N PHE A 193 2.39 17.67 -11.94
CA PHE A 193 2.74 16.36 -11.40
C PHE A 193 2.01 15.24 -12.15
N VAL A 194 0.70 15.37 -12.37
CA VAL A 194 -0.07 14.38 -13.14
C VAL A 194 0.46 14.26 -14.57
N ALA A 195 0.79 15.39 -15.22
CA ALA A 195 1.37 15.39 -16.56
C ALA A 195 2.75 14.73 -16.60
N GLU A 196 3.63 15.03 -15.65
CA GLU A 196 4.97 14.48 -15.57
C GLU A 196 4.95 12.99 -15.23
N ALA A 197 4.12 12.56 -14.29
CA ALA A 197 3.94 11.14 -13.95
C ALA A 197 3.54 10.32 -15.17
N ASN A 198 2.53 10.78 -15.92
CA ASN A 198 2.14 10.15 -17.19
C ASN A 198 3.29 10.16 -18.20
N ARG A 199 4.07 11.24 -18.30
CA ARG A 199 5.18 11.36 -19.26
C ARG A 199 6.30 10.38 -18.97
N VAL A 200 6.66 10.18 -17.70
CA VAL A 200 7.78 9.30 -17.29
C VAL A 200 7.37 7.87 -16.92
N GLY A 201 6.08 7.55 -17.00
CA GLY A 201 5.56 6.20 -16.71
C GLY A 201 5.52 5.86 -15.21
N ILE A 202 5.30 6.87 -14.36
CA ILE A 202 5.05 6.68 -12.94
C ILE A 202 3.56 6.40 -12.73
N LEU A 203 3.26 5.34 -11.99
CA LEU A 203 1.91 5.06 -11.52
C LEU A 203 1.51 6.10 -10.47
N ILE A 204 0.43 6.83 -10.73
CA ILE A 204 -0.10 7.84 -9.78
C ILE A 204 -0.93 7.12 -8.72
N ASP A 205 -0.56 7.35 -7.46
CA ASP A 205 -1.32 6.91 -6.29
C ASP A 205 -2.11 8.08 -5.68
N CYS A 206 -3.40 7.89 -5.43
CA CYS A 206 -4.27 8.89 -4.80
C CYS A 206 -4.75 8.47 -3.40
N SER A 207 -4.22 7.40 -2.81
CA SER A 207 -4.37 7.23 -1.35
C SER A 207 -3.82 8.47 -0.63
N HIS A 208 -4.48 8.87 0.46
CA HIS A 208 -4.35 10.16 1.19
C HIS A 208 -4.99 11.39 0.57
N ALA A 209 -5.10 11.47 -0.75
CA ALA A 209 -5.56 12.67 -1.42
C ALA A 209 -7.06 12.91 -1.19
N SER A 210 -7.48 14.18 -1.22
CA SER A 210 -8.91 14.53 -1.09
C SER A 210 -9.74 13.97 -2.25
N ASP A 211 -11.06 13.88 -2.06
CA ASP A 211 -11.99 13.42 -3.11
C ASP A 211 -11.85 14.24 -4.41
N ASP A 212 -11.61 15.55 -4.30
CA ASP A 212 -11.44 16.43 -5.46
C ASP A 212 -10.12 16.16 -6.18
N VAL A 213 -9.03 15.85 -5.46
CA VAL A 213 -7.77 15.43 -6.09
C VAL A 213 -7.98 14.11 -6.84
N LEU A 214 -8.65 13.14 -6.23
CA LEU A 214 -8.94 11.85 -6.87
C LEU A 214 -9.71 12.05 -8.19
N ARG A 215 -10.82 12.80 -8.15
CA ARG A 215 -11.66 13.07 -9.34
C ARG A 215 -10.89 13.82 -10.42
N GLN A 216 -10.13 14.86 -10.05
CA GLN A 216 -9.33 15.63 -10.99
C GLN A 216 -8.20 14.79 -11.61
N THR A 217 -7.56 13.93 -10.83
CA THR A 217 -6.51 13.03 -11.31
C THR A 217 -7.07 12.00 -12.28
N ILE A 218 -8.23 11.39 -11.99
CA ILE A 218 -8.93 10.47 -12.92
C ILE A 218 -9.22 11.17 -14.25
N ALA A 219 -9.68 12.43 -14.20
CA ALA A 219 -10.01 13.21 -15.38
C ALA A 219 -8.77 13.59 -16.21
N LEU A 220 -7.68 13.99 -15.56
CA LEU A 220 -6.47 14.50 -16.22
C LEU A 220 -5.50 13.39 -16.66
N SER A 221 -5.47 12.26 -15.95
CA SER A 221 -4.48 11.22 -16.21
C SER A 221 -4.71 10.53 -17.55
N LYS A 222 -3.62 10.26 -18.28
CA LYS A 222 -3.65 9.51 -19.54
C LYS A 222 -3.67 7.99 -19.31
N ALA A 223 -3.18 7.55 -18.16
CA ALA A 223 -3.22 6.17 -17.71
C ALA A 223 -4.18 5.95 -16.53
N PRO A 224 -4.59 4.70 -16.25
CA PRO A 224 -5.23 4.33 -15.01
C PRO A 224 -4.37 4.70 -13.79
N ILE A 225 -5.03 4.90 -12.65
CA ILE A 225 -4.38 5.25 -11.38
C ILE A 225 -4.68 4.19 -10.31
N ILE A 226 -4.00 4.28 -9.18
CA ILE A 226 -4.18 3.38 -8.04
C ILE A 226 -4.57 4.17 -6.78
N LEU A 227 -5.28 3.50 -5.87
CA LEU A 227 -5.32 3.84 -4.46
C LEU A 227 -4.57 2.72 -3.73
N SER A 228 -3.33 2.96 -3.30
CA SER A 228 -2.42 1.93 -2.80
C SER A 228 -2.82 1.35 -1.43
N HIS A 229 -3.59 2.08 -0.62
CA HIS A 229 -4.08 1.65 0.69
C HIS A 229 -5.28 2.50 1.17
N SER A 230 -6.48 2.25 0.65
CA SER A 230 -7.71 3.00 1.00
C SER A 230 -8.87 2.09 1.43
N GLY A 231 -9.80 2.59 2.23
CA GLY A 231 -11.04 1.87 2.58
C GLY A 231 -12.26 2.39 1.82
N VAL A 232 -13.46 1.95 2.21
CA VAL A 232 -14.72 2.27 1.53
C VAL A 232 -15.67 3.01 2.48
N ARG A 233 -16.13 4.19 2.05
CA ARG A 233 -16.92 5.11 2.88
C ARG A 233 -18.31 4.57 3.23
N ALA A 234 -18.86 3.72 2.36
CA ALA A 234 -20.14 3.05 2.61
C ALA A 234 -20.08 2.04 3.78
N ILE A 235 -18.89 1.52 4.11
CA ILE A 235 -18.71 0.61 5.25
C ILE A 235 -18.31 1.39 6.50
N PHE A 236 -17.37 2.32 6.38
CA PHE A 236 -17.00 3.23 7.46
C PHE A 236 -16.76 4.64 6.94
N ASP A 237 -17.57 5.59 7.39
CA ASP A 237 -17.52 6.98 6.96
C ASP A 237 -16.31 7.70 7.57
N HIS A 238 -15.23 7.73 6.79
CA HIS A 238 -13.96 8.33 7.16
C HIS A 238 -13.36 9.05 5.95
N PRO A 239 -12.71 10.22 6.10
CA PRO A 239 -12.15 10.96 4.97
C PRO A 239 -11.12 10.18 4.15
N ARG A 240 -10.36 9.28 4.77
CA ARG A 240 -9.40 8.38 4.08
C ARG A 240 -10.04 7.25 3.25
N ASN A 241 -11.36 7.08 3.37
CA ASN A 241 -12.11 6.08 2.64
C ASN A 241 -12.84 6.70 1.45
N VAL A 242 -12.98 5.95 0.37
CA VAL A 242 -13.54 6.44 -0.89
C VAL A 242 -15.03 6.12 -1.04
N THR A 243 -15.75 7.01 -1.73
CA THR A 243 -17.17 6.83 -2.01
C THR A 243 -17.41 5.78 -3.10
N ASP A 244 -18.60 5.18 -3.14
CA ASP A 244 -18.98 4.25 -4.21
C ASP A 244 -18.95 4.91 -5.60
N ALA A 245 -19.30 6.20 -5.68
CA ALA A 245 -19.25 6.94 -6.94
C ALA A 245 -17.81 7.09 -7.45
N ASP A 246 -16.88 7.42 -6.56
CA ASP A 246 -15.47 7.56 -6.89
C ASP A 246 -14.83 6.20 -7.20
N LEU A 247 -15.23 5.12 -6.52
CA LEU A 247 -14.83 3.76 -6.86
C LEU A 247 -15.28 3.34 -8.27
N ARG A 248 -16.52 3.67 -8.67
CA ARG A 248 -17.00 3.40 -10.04
C ARG A 248 -16.25 4.24 -11.06
N ALA A 249 -15.95 5.50 -10.76
CA ALA A 249 -15.18 6.37 -11.66
C ALA A 249 -13.73 5.85 -11.84
N LEU A 250 -13.09 5.41 -10.75
CA LEU A 250 -11.78 4.78 -10.77
C LEU A 250 -11.79 3.52 -11.66
N ALA A 251 -12.77 2.64 -11.45
CA ALA A 251 -12.94 1.42 -12.23
C ALA A 251 -13.18 1.71 -13.72
N ALA A 252 -14.04 2.69 -14.04
CA ALA A 252 -14.33 3.10 -15.42
C ALA A 252 -13.08 3.63 -16.16
N LYS A 253 -12.11 4.20 -15.44
CA LYS A 253 -10.81 4.63 -15.98
C LYS A 253 -9.78 3.49 -16.05
N GLY A 254 -10.13 2.29 -15.58
CA GLY A 254 -9.25 1.12 -15.54
C GLY A 254 -8.42 1.00 -14.26
N GLY A 255 -8.63 1.86 -13.26
CA GLY A 255 -7.82 1.93 -12.04
C GLY A 255 -8.06 0.77 -11.07
N VAL A 256 -7.42 0.81 -9.90
CA VAL A 256 -7.56 -0.20 -8.86
C VAL A 256 -7.51 0.42 -7.47
N VAL A 257 -8.37 -0.04 -6.56
CA VAL A 257 -8.29 0.25 -5.13
C VAL A 257 -7.71 -0.93 -4.37
N GLN A 258 -6.74 -0.68 -3.50
CA GLN A 258 -6.13 -1.68 -2.63
C GLN A 258 -6.67 -1.43 -1.22
N ILE A 259 -7.44 -2.40 -0.71
CA ILE A 259 -8.19 -2.24 0.53
C ILE A 259 -7.25 -2.25 1.71
N ASN A 260 -7.22 -1.15 2.47
CA ASN A 260 -6.36 -0.99 3.64
C ASN A 260 -6.78 -1.96 4.79
N ALA A 261 -5.89 -2.20 5.74
CA ALA A 261 -6.13 -2.86 7.02
C ALA A 261 -5.67 -2.01 8.22
N PHE A 262 -6.09 -0.74 8.29
CA PHE A 262 -5.77 0.18 9.40
C PHE A 262 -6.98 0.42 10.32
N ASP A 263 -6.81 0.17 11.63
CA ASP A 263 -7.88 0.23 12.63
C ASP A 263 -8.75 1.52 12.53
N GLY A 264 -8.11 2.68 12.38
CA GLY A 264 -8.79 3.98 12.31
C GLY A 264 -9.57 4.25 11.02
N TYR A 265 -9.39 3.43 9.99
CA TYR A 265 -10.11 3.55 8.71
C TYR A 265 -11.17 2.46 8.53
N MET A 266 -11.29 1.54 9.49
CA MET A 266 -12.26 0.45 9.45
C MET A 266 -13.38 0.63 10.48
N ILE A 267 -13.05 1.20 11.65
CA ILE A 267 -13.99 1.39 12.75
C ILE A 267 -13.78 2.73 13.46
N ALA A 268 -14.78 3.16 14.23
CA ALA A 268 -14.67 4.34 15.07
C ALA A 268 -13.62 4.14 16.17
N GLN A 269 -12.66 5.06 16.23
CA GLN A 269 -11.66 5.13 17.30
C GLN A 269 -12.09 6.20 18.30
N PRO A 270 -12.30 5.86 19.60
CA PRO A 270 -12.70 6.84 20.59
C PRO A 270 -11.59 7.86 20.83
N LYS A 271 -11.95 9.14 20.88
CA LYS A 271 -11.04 10.20 21.31
C LYS A 271 -11.00 10.22 22.84
N ILE A 272 -9.86 9.86 23.41
CA ILE A 272 -9.61 9.84 24.85
C ILE A 272 -8.56 10.90 25.15
N PRO A 273 -8.92 12.11 25.63
CA PRO A 273 -7.99 13.22 25.78
C PRO A 273 -6.74 12.89 26.61
N GLU A 274 -6.89 12.11 27.68
CA GLU A 274 -5.78 11.70 28.53
C GLU A 274 -4.82 10.75 27.79
N ARG A 275 -5.36 9.85 26.96
CA ARG A 275 -4.56 8.96 26.11
C ARG A 275 -3.82 9.76 25.05
N GLU A 276 -4.50 10.70 24.38
CA GLU A 276 -3.90 11.55 23.36
C GLU A 276 -2.77 12.41 23.94
N ALA A 277 -3.00 13.02 25.10
CA ALA A 277 -1.98 13.79 25.81
C ALA A 277 -0.79 12.90 26.25
N ALA A 278 -1.06 11.70 26.77
CA ALA A 278 0.00 10.75 27.14
C ALA A 278 0.80 10.28 25.92
N MET A 279 0.14 10.01 24.81
CA MET A 279 0.81 9.62 23.57
C MET A 279 1.62 10.76 22.97
N ALA A 280 1.08 11.97 22.94
CA ALA A 280 1.81 13.16 22.48
C ALA A 280 3.07 13.41 23.33
N ALA A 281 2.94 13.29 24.66
CA ALA A 281 4.08 13.41 25.57
C ALA A 281 5.12 12.30 25.39
N LEU A 282 4.70 11.08 25.04
CA LEU A 282 5.62 9.97 24.73
C LEU A 282 6.34 10.21 23.40
N MET A 283 5.62 10.62 22.34
CA MET A 283 6.20 10.92 21.04
C MET A 283 7.19 12.09 21.09
N ALA A 284 6.91 13.13 21.89
CA ALA A 284 7.81 14.27 22.06
C ALA A 284 9.16 13.91 22.71
N LYS A 285 9.26 12.75 23.37
CA LYS A 285 10.51 12.26 23.97
C LYS A 285 11.33 11.39 23.03
N LEU A 286 10.79 10.98 21.89
CA LEU A 286 11.51 10.13 20.96
C LEU A 286 12.68 10.90 20.33
N PRO A 287 13.90 10.35 20.36
CA PRO A 287 14.98 10.89 19.54
C PRO A 287 14.62 10.74 18.05
N PRO A 288 15.26 11.51 17.15
CA PRO A 288 15.16 11.27 15.72
C PRO A 288 15.41 9.79 15.39
N ARG A 289 14.61 9.20 14.49
CA ARG A 289 14.74 7.78 14.11
C ARG A 289 16.18 7.39 13.74
N ALA A 290 16.94 8.30 13.12
CA ALA A 290 18.34 8.08 12.73
C ALA A 290 19.31 7.91 13.90
N THR A 291 18.97 8.40 15.10
CA THR A 291 19.81 8.33 16.31
C THR A 291 19.17 7.47 17.42
N MET A 292 17.98 6.91 17.17
CA MET A 292 17.26 6.09 18.12
C MET A 292 17.97 4.75 18.34
N THR A 293 18.35 4.46 19.58
CA THR A 293 18.95 3.18 19.95
C THR A 293 17.89 2.09 20.14
N GLU A 294 18.32 0.83 20.19
CA GLU A 294 17.43 -0.28 20.55
C GLU A 294 16.84 -0.12 21.96
N ALA A 295 17.63 0.41 22.91
CA ALA A 295 17.17 0.71 24.25
C ALA A 295 16.07 1.78 24.27
N ASP A 296 16.23 2.86 23.50
CA ASP A 296 15.21 3.91 23.36
C ASP A 296 13.91 3.34 22.79
N ARG A 297 14.00 2.49 21.78
CA ARG A 297 12.82 1.86 21.16
C ARG A 297 12.13 0.91 22.14
N THR A 298 12.87 0.05 22.83
CA THR A 298 12.31 -0.87 23.83
C THR A 298 11.60 -0.09 24.94
N ALA A 299 12.22 1.00 25.42
CA ALA A 299 11.61 1.88 26.41
C ALA A 299 10.35 2.58 25.88
N PHE A 300 10.36 3.02 24.62
CA PHE A 300 9.19 3.61 23.97
C PHE A 300 8.04 2.60 23.82
N LEU A 301 8.31 1.39 23.34
CA LEU A 301 7.30 0.34 23.17
C LEU A 301 6.70 -0.09 24.51
N ALA A 302 7.51 -0.22 25.56
CA ALA A 302 7.02 -0.52 26.90
C ALA A 302 6.09 0.59 27.44
N GLN A 303 6.47 1.87 27.25
CA GLN A 303 5.63 3.01 27.64
C GLN A 303 4.34 3.08 26.81
N ARG A 304 4.42 2.84 25.50
CA ARG A 304 3.25 2.77 24.62
C ARG A 304 2.29 1.66 25.08
N LYS A 305 2.82 0.46 25.35
CA LYS A 305 2.03 -0.67 25.86
C LYS A 305 1.34 -0.34 27.20
N ALA A 306 2.01 0.40 28.08
CA ALA A 306 1.41 0.86 29.32
C ALA A 306 0.27 1.88 29.09
N ILE A 307 0.42 2.79 28.12
CA ILE A 307 -0.65 3.72 27.72
C ILE A 307 -1.83 2.95 27.13
N ASP A 308 -1.56 2.01 26.22
CA ASP A 308 -2.60 1.18 25.58
C ASP A 308 -3.34 0.30 26.60
N ALA A 309 -2.65 -0.23 27.61
CA ALA A 309 -3.29 -1.00 28.69
C ALA A 309 -4.14 -0.13 29.63
N ARG A 310 -3.73 1.13 29.84
CA ARG A 310 -4.45 2.08 30.70
C ARG A 310 -5.69 2.65 30.02
N TRP A 311 -5.62 2.90 28.72
CA TRP A 311 -6.70 3.43 27.90
C TRP A 311 -6.86 2.58 26.64
N PRO A 312 -7.44 1.39 26.76
CA PRO A 312 -7.62 0.49 25.62
C PRO A 312 -8.54 1.13 24.58
N VAL A 313 -8.18 0.98 23.32
CA VAL A 313 -8.99 1.38 22.17
C VAL A 313 -9.39 0.13 21.38
N PRO A 314 -10.61 0.07 20.83
CA PRO A 314 -11.05 -1.07 20.04
C PRO A 314 -10.18 -1.20 18.78
N ARG A 315 -9.87 -2.44 18.41
CA ARG A 315 -9.25 -2.76 17.12
C ARG A 315 -10.32 -3.22 16.15
N ALA A 316 -10.12 -2.89 14.88
CA ALA A 316 -10.86 -3.53 13.81
C ALA A 316 -10.44 -5.01 13.74
N THR A 317 -11.25 -5.80 13.05
CA THR A 317 -11.02 -7.23 12.88
C THR A 317 -10.76 -7.57 11.42
N PHE A 318 -10.22 -8.77 11.17
CA PHE A 318 -10.13 -9.34 9.83
C PHE A 318 -11.47 -9.31 9.08
N ASP A 319 -12.59 -9.49 9.79
CA ASP A 319 -13.92 -9.43 9.18
C ASP A 319 -14.27 -8.02 8.70
N ASP A 320 -13.81 -6.97 9.38
CA ASP A 320 -14.02 -5.58 8.93
C ASP A 320 -13.27 -5.29 7.64
N VAL A 321 -12.03 -5.78 7.52
CA VAL A 321 -11.26 -5.72 6.26
C VAL A 321 -12.00 -6.47 5.15
N MET A 322 -12.51 -7.67 5.43
CA MET A 322 -13.27 -8.44 4.44
C MET A 322 -14.59 -7.75 4.04
N LYS A 323 -15.27 -7.02 4.94
CA LYS A 323 -16.45 -6.23 4.57
C LYS A 323 -16.11 -5.15 3.55
N HIS A 324 -15.02 -4.41 3.79
CA HIS A 324 -14.52 -3.41 2.84
C HIS A 324 -14.15 -4.04 1.49
N LEU A 325 -13.42 -5.16 1.51
CA LEU A 325 -12.98 -5.87 0.30
C LEU A 325 -14.16 -6.36 -0.54
N ILE A 326 -15.12 -7.04 0.07
CA ILE A 326 -16.27 -7.59 -0.65
C ILE A 326 -17.19 -6.48 -1.17
N HIS A 327 -17.39 -5.41 -0.41
CA HIS A 327 -18.17 -4.27 -0.88
C HIS A 327 -17.49 -3.59 -2.08
N ALA A 328 -16.18 -3.33 -2.00
CA ALA A 328 -15.43 -2.76 -3.10
C ALA A 328 -15.54 -3.61 -4.37
N ILE A 329 -15.43 -4.94 -4.26
CA ILE A 329 -15.62 -5.86 -5.40
C ILE A 329 -17.03 -5.72 -5.99
N GLY A 330 -18.06 -5.60 -5.15
CA GLY A 330 -19.44 -5.40 -5.60
C GLY A 330 -19.69 -4.06 -6.32
N VAL A 331 -18.93 -3.02 -5.99
CA VAL A 331 -19.08 -1.68 -6.57
C VAL A 331 -18.21 -1.48 -7.82
N ALA A 332 -16.93 -1.80 -7.71
CA ALA A 332 -15.91 -1.55 -8.73
C ALA A 332 -15.70 -2.73 -9.67
N GLY A 333 -16.04 -3.95 -9.25
CA GLY A 333 -15.76 -5.18 -9.98
C GLY A 333 -14.41 -5.81 -9.62
N ILE A 334 -14.29 -7.12 -9.82
CA ILE A 334 -13.12 -7.92 -9.39
C ILE A 334 -11.80 -7.50 -10.07
N ASP A 335 -11.86 -6.85 -11.23
CA ASP A 335 -10.68 -6.35 -11.97
C ASP A 335 -10.11 -5.04 -11.41
N HIS A 336 -10.77 -4.44 -10.41
CA HIS A 336 -10.49 -3.09 -9.90
C HIS A 336 -10.25 -3.04 -8.40
N VAL A 337 -10.07 -4.20 -7.76
CA VAL A 337 -9.87 -4.29 -6.31
C VAL A 337 -8.70 -5.20 -5.97
N GLY A 338 -7.93 -4.82 -4.97
CA GLY A 338 -6.91 -5.62 -4.31
C GLY A 338 -6.89 -5.36 -2.80
N ILE A 339 -5.79 -5.69 -2.13
CA ILE A 339 -5.63 -5.51 -0.68
C ILE A 339 -4.23 -5.02 -0.33
N SER A 340 -4.15 -4.18 0.71
CA SER A 340 -2.90 -3.77 1.34
C SER A 340 -3.03 -3.80 2.86
N GLY A 341 -2.01 -4.31 3.54
CA GLY A 341 -1.92 -4.36 5.00
C GLY A 341 -1.56 -3.03 5.65
N ASP A 342 -1.03 -2.05 4.89
CA ASP A 342 -0.46 -0.80 5.42
C ASP A 342 0.58 -1.09 6.52
N PHE A 343 1.35 -2.17 6.32
CA PHE A 343 2.21 -2.78 7.33
C PHE A 343 3.48 -1.99 7.55
N ASP A 344 3.90 -1.90 8.82
CA ASP A 344 4.91 -1.00 9.38
C ASP A 344 4.54 0.51 9.32
N GLY A 345 3.45 0.87 8.64
CA GLY A 345 2.88 2.23 8.54
C GLY A 345 1.86 2.53 9.63
N GLY A 346 1.44 1.48 10.37
CA GLY A 346 0.44 1.55 11.43
C GLY A 346 -0.71 0.56 11.23
N GLY A 347 -0.79 -0.07 10.06
CA GLY A 347 -1.79 -1.07 9.69
C GLY A 347 -1.73 -2.36 10.49
N GLY A 348 -2.49 -3.33 10.02
CA GLY A 348 -2.80 -4.59 10.70
C GLY A 348 -3.96 -4.46 11.68
N VAL A 349 -4.96 -5.31 11.49
CA VAL A 349 -6.16 -5.44 12.34
C VAL A 349 -6.09 -6.74 13.15
N GLU A 350 -7.00 -6.94 14.11
CA GLU A 350 -7.07 -8.18 14.87
C GLU A 350 -7.29 -9.39 13.94
N GLY A 351 -6.38 -10.35 13.98
CA GLY A 351 -6.42 -11.55 13.13
C GLY A 351 -5.86 -11.32 11.72
N PHE A 352 -5.30 -10.15 11.45
CA PHE A 352 -4.52 -9.80 10.25
C PHE A 352 -3.37 -8.85 10.64
N ASP A 353 -2.64 -9.27 11.66
CA ASP A 353 -1.68 -8.43 12.37
C ASP A 353 -0.39 -8.21 11.57
N ASP A 354 0.04 -9.18 10.78
CA ASP A 354 1.22 -9.07 9.94
C ASP A 354 1.07 -9.93 8.67
N ILE A 355 2.09 -9.91 7.80
CA ILE A 355 2.05 -10.58 6.50
C ILE A 355 1.85 -12.10 6.58
N THR A 356 2.08 -12.76 7.72
CA THR A 356 1.82 -14.20 7.85
C THR A 356 0.33 -14.54 7.71
N ALA A 357 -0.55 -13.55 7.91
CA ALA A 357 -1.99 -13.71 7.79
C ALA A 357 -2.51 -13.63 6.35
N PHE A 358 -1.67 -13.32 5.36
CA PHE A 358 -2.07 -13.19 3.95
C PHE A 358 -2.89 -14.39 3.43
N PRO A 359 -2.51 -15.67 3.67
CA PRO A 359 -3.30 -16.81 3.21
C PRO A 359 -4.76 -16.82 3.68
N LYS A 360 -5.10 -16.11 4.78
CA LYS A 360 -6.48 -15.98 5.27
C LYS A 360 -7.37 -15.23 4.27
N ILE A 361 -6.85 -14.27 3.51
CA ILE A 361 -7.60 -13.56 2.46
C ILE A 361 -7.97 -14.53 1.34
N THR A 362 -7.01 -15.34 0.87
CA THR A 362 -7.29 -16.38 -0.12
C THR A 362 -8.39 -17.33 0.36
N ALA A 363 -8.26 -17.86 1.58
CA ALA A 363 -9.25 -18.75 2.16
C ALA A 363 -10.63 -18.08 2.25
N ALA A 364 -10.69 -16.81 2.67
CA ALA A 364 -11.92 -16.07 2.83
C ALA A 364 -12.61 -15.75 1.49
N LEU A 365 -11.86 -15.49 0.42
CA LEU A 365 -12.39 -15.30 -0.93
C LEU A 365 -12.90 -16.62 -1.52
N LEU A 366 -12.13 -17.70 -1.44
CA LEU A 366 -12.55 -19.02 -1.91
C LEU A 366 -13.83 -19.50 -1.20
N ALA A 367 -13.91 -19.31 0.12
CA ALA A 367 -15.10 -19.64 0.91
C ALA A 367 -16.36 -18.84 0.49
N ARG A 368 -16.18 -17.70 -0.19
CA ARG A 368 -17.25 -16.86 -0.73
C ARG A 368 -17.54 -17.14 -2.21
N GLY A 369 -16.91 -18.16 -2.80
CA GLY A 369 -17.16 -18.61 -4.16
C GLY A 369 -16.35 -17.90 -5.24
N PHE A 370 -15.36 -17.07 -4.88
CA PHE A 370 -14.41 -16.51 -5.84
C PHE A 370 -13.52 -17.61 -6.41
N SER A 371 -13.18 -17.51 -7.70
CA SER A 371 -12.29 -18.47 -8.35
C SER A 371 -10.82 -18.22 -8.00
N ALA A 372 -9.95 -19.19 -8.27
CA ALA A 372 -8.50 -18.98 -8.17
C ALA A 372 -8.01 -17.83 -9.07
N ALA A 373 -8.65 -17.62 -10.23
CA ALA A 373 -8.34 -16.50 -11.11
C ALA A 373 -8.72 -15.15 -10.49
N ASP A 374 -9.85 -15.08 -9.80
CA ASP A 374 -10.28 -13.87 -9.07
C ASP A 374 -9.34 -13.55 -7.90
N VAL A 375 -8.92 -14.57 -7.16
CA VAL A 375 -7.91 -14.44 -6.10
C VAL A 375 -6.59 -13.89 -6.66
N ALA A 376 -6.13 -14.40 -7.80
CA ALA A 376 -4.91 -13.91 -8.45
C ALA A 376 -5.01 -12.44 -8.90
N LYS A 377 -6.20 -11.98 -9.28
CA LYS A 377 -6.45 -10.55 -9.59
C LYS A 377 -6.31 -9.68 -8.35
N VAL A 378 -6.97 -10.07 -7.25
CA VAL A 378 -6.95 -9.34 -5.97
C VAL A 378 -5.54 -9.23 -5.42
N TRP A 379 -4.76 -10.32 -5.46
CA TRP A 379 -3.43 -10.35 -4.86
C TRP A 379 -2.36 -9.53 -5.54
N GLY A 380 -2.49 -9.26 -6.85
CA GLY A 380 -1.43 -8.55 -7.56
C GLY A 380 -1.67 -8.38 -9.03
N GLY A 381 -2.50 -9.23 -9.65
CA GLY A 381 -2.84 -9.10 -11.06
C GLY A 381 -3.38 -7.72 -11.43
N ASN A 382 -4.26 -7.16 -10.61
CA ASN A 382 -4.84 -5.83 -10.86
C ASN A 382 -3.83 -4.70 -10.68
N ALA A 383 -2.98 -4.77 -9.64
CA ALA A 383 -1.93 -3.77 -9.41
C ALA A 383 -0.90 -3.76 -10.55
N LEU A 384 -0.42 -4.94 -10.97
CA LEU A 384 0.54 -5.07 -12.05
C LEU A 384 -0.04 -4.64 -13.40
N ARG A 385 -1.31 -4.93 -13.67
CA ARG A 385 -2.01 -4.45 -14.88
C ARG A 385 -2.04 -2.92 -14.95
N VAL A 386 -2.33 -2.27 -13.83
CA VAL A 386 -2.39 -0.79 -13.75
C VAL A 386 -1.00 -0.18 -13.86
N LEU A 387 0.02 -0.80 -13.24
CA LEU A 387 1.43 -0.41 -13.43
C LEU A 387 1.86 -0.51 -14.91
N ASP A 388 1.56 -1.64 -15.57
CA ASP A 388 1.88 -1.86 -16.98
C ASP A 388 1.20 -0.80 -17.87
N ALA A 389 -0.05 -0.45 -17.57
CA ALA A 389 -0.78 0.59 -18.30
C ALA A 389 -0.17 2.00 -18.12
N ALA A 390 0.29 2.33 -16.91
CA ALA A 390 1.00 3.59 -16.66
C ALA A 390 2.32 3.68 -17.43
N GLN A 391 3.08 2.59 -17.47
CA GLN A 391 4.35 2.52 -18.20
C GLN A 391 4.16 2.53 -19.72
N ALA A 392 3.13 1.85 -20.22
CA ALA A 392 2.80 1.85 -21.65
C ALA A 392 2.34 3.22 -22.16
N ALA A 393 1.75 4.05 -21.30
CA ALA A 393 1.34 5.41 -21.63
C ALA A 393 2.48 6.44 -21.57
N ALA A 394 3.68 6.03 -21.17
CA ALA A 394 4.84 6.91 -21.03
C ALA A 394 5.27 7.51 -22.38
N ASP A 395 5.64 8.78 -22.35
CA ASP A 395 6.18 9.49 -23.51
C ASP A 395 7.38 10.36 -23.08
N PRO A 396 8.51 9.73 -22.70
CA PRO A 396 9.67 10.45 -22.17
C PRO A 396 10.37 11.32 -23.22
N GLY A 397 10.03 11.16 -24.51
CA GLY A 397 10.54 11.97 -25.62
C GLY A 397 9.89 13.34 -25.73
N VAL A 398 8.68 13.52 -25.20
CA VAL A 398 8.04 14.83 -25.11
C VAL A 398 8.77 15.69 -24.08
N ARG A 399 8.99 16.97 -24.45
CA ARG A 399 9.60 17.96 -23.56
C ARG A 399 8.75 18.11 -22.29
N PRO A 400 9.34 18.05 -21.09
CA PRO A 400 8.62 18.27 -19.85
C PRO A 400 7.90 19.62 -19.85
N THR A 401 6.68 19.67 -19.33
CA THR A 401 5.90 20.90 -19.14
C THR A 401 6.19 21.59 -17.80
N ILE A 402 7.28 21.21 -17.14
CA ILE A 402 7.74 21.76 -15.87
C ILE A 402 8.71 22.94 -16.13
N PRO A 403 8.58 24.07 -15.42
CA PRO A 403 9.54 25.17 -15.48
C PRO A 403 10.95 24.68 -15.19
N ALA A 404 11.95 25.35 -15.78
CA ALA A 404 13.33 25.15 -15.35
C ALA A 404 13.46 25.56 -13.88
N THR A 405 14.19 24.76 -13.10
CA THR A 405 14.63 25.12 -11.76
C THR A 405 15.44 26.40 -11.82
N SER A 406 15.00 27.43 -11.09
CA SER A 406 15.71 28.72 -10.95
C SER A 406 16.89 28.60 -9.99
#